data_AF-A0A0C5W1T3-F1
#
_entry.id   AF-A0A0C5W1T3-F1
#
_cell.length_a   1.000
_cell.length_b   1.000
_cell.length_c   1.000
_cell.angle_alpha   90.00
_cell.angle_beta   90.00
_cell.angle_gamma   90.00
#
_symmetry.space_group_name_H-M   'P 1'
#
loop_
_entity.id
_entity.type
_entity.pdbx_description
1 polymer ?
#
loop_
_entity_poly.entity_id
_entity_poly.type
_entity_poly.pdbx_seq_one_letter_code
_entity_poly.pdbx_strand_id
1 'polypeptide(L)'
;MENLSYLVAFNHLFFSMVAVVIMVLLARTVVAGTKYSAVLMIVVFGLLMGTLFVESGLAQPGLSDFPVIVLLGQTTVIALIASFFVGGQEIRRLLMKQLGSVESLVEPGKHEVFVGTTSTQLVYVIRAFVLLMSIEMVSALISGRSGSHPLGESYMALAYVGMTISLILIDSKAKIANRRSYLTRGVVEVIAIIAVLIVSLRISQLVSGFIGLPQIFFAMVLSSGLGMAMPKWKLGPTMNALLFAGIPVVLTGSFLVGGSHMMEAFNIPGLQSVIVYGFAGQMFWMFGGLAILIFLAKANHVRNLAPGMAGGLSHSGLTGACTAGDLGATAAGRAPIMINVPFLGHIFVFTILAASAESGVLLVQWVIPLVLVGLGCVYLATKNLRKADGNDEMEIKGLMQFSFGWQITAVFGSFTILHFAGMPIENASMAAASGLSHFGLFAATQGGMFGAEAASMITFIFATPFLVHPLVFGLFGKAAENGGEMVSKAVMAVFIIGTLGVLYSAISV
;
A
#
# COMPACT_ATOMS: atom_id res chain seq x y z
N MET A 1 31.26 -15.10 20.21
CA MET A 1 30.45 -15.10 18.97
C MET A 1 29.21 -14.22 19.10
N GLU A 2 28.51 -14.21 20.24
CA GLU A 2 27.36 -13.30 20.52
C GLU A 2 27.68 -11.80 20.33
N ASN A 3 28.82 -11.29 20.85
CA ASN A 3 29.21 -9.87 20.67
C ASN A 3 29.41 -9.47 19.19
N LEU A 4 29.77 -10.43 18.32
CA LEU A 4 29.90 -10.18 16.88
C LEU A 4 28.51 -10.09 16.21
N SER A 5 27.55 -10.90 16.69
CA SER A 5 26.15 -10.94 16.20
C SER A 5 25.46 -9.59 16.39
N TYR A 6 25.55 -9.00 17.58
CA TYR A 6 24.97 -7.68 17.84
C TYR A 6 25.59 -6.56 16.99
N LEU A 7 26.91 -6.53 16.87
CA LEU A 7 27.61 -5.52 16.06
C LEU A 7 27.19 -5.58 14.59
N VAL A 8 27.13 -6.79 14.02
CA VAL A 8 26.65 -7.02 12.66
C VAL A 8 25.19 -6.56 12.50
N ALA A 9 24.33 -6.91 13.45
CA ALA A 9 22.92 -6.54 13.42
C ALA A 9 22.70 -5.01 13.46
N PHE A 10 23.44 -4.30 14.32
CA PHE A 10 23.39 -2.83 14.38
C PHE A 10 23.94 -2.18 13.11
N ASN A 11 25.01 -2.74 12.52
CA ASN A 11 25.55 -2.26 11.25
C ASN A 11 24.53 -2.40 10.11
N HIS A 12 23.86 -3.56 9.99
CA HIS A 12 22.78 -3.73 9.01
C HIS A 12 21.62 -2.78 9.25
N LEU A 13 21.22 -2.56 10.51
CA LEU A 13 20.14 -1.62 10.84
C LEU A 13 20.50 -0.20 10.42
N PHE A 14 21.69 0.26 10.78
CA PHE A 14 22.15 1.62 10.47
C PHE A 14 22.34 1.83 8.97
N PHE A 15 23.01 0.89 8.28
CA PHE A 15 23.18 0.95 6.83
C PHE A 15 21.82 1.03 6.11
N SER A 16 20.89 0.16 6.49
CA SER A 16 19.55 0.12 5.87
C SER A 16 18.77 1.39 6.15
N MET A 17 18.86 1.95 7.36
CA MET A 17 18.25 3.23 7.71
C MET A 17 18.80 4.34 6.80
N VAL A 18 20.12 4.46 6.68
CA VAL A 18 20.77 5.48 5.85
C VAL A 18 20.36 5.33 4.39
N ALA A 19 20.45 4.12 3.83
CA ALA A 19 20.09 3.86 2.44
C ALA A 19 18.63 4.21 2.14
N VAL A 20 17.69 3.76 2.98
CA VAL A 20 16.26 4.00 2.81
C VAL A 20 15.91 5.47 2.99
N VAL A 21 16.43 6.12 4.04
CA VAL A 21 16.18 7.54 4.30
C VAL A 21 16.72 8.39 3.15
N ILE A 22 17.95 8.14 2.68
CA ILE A 22 18.53 8.87 1.54
C ILE A 22 17.66 8.68 0.30
N MET A 23 17.22 7.46 0.00
CA MET A 23 16.39 7.21 -1.18
C MET A 23 15.06 7.97 -1.13
N VAL A 24 14.39 7.99 0.03
CA VAL A 24 13.15 8.75 0.23
C VAL A 24 13.41 10.26 0.10
N LEU A 25 14.48 10.78 0.69
CA LEU A 25 14.84 12.20 0.61
C LEU A 25 15.23 12.62 -0.82
N LEU A 26 15.98 11.78 -1.53
CA LEU A 26 16.34 12.01 -2.93
C LEU A 26 15.09 12.04 -3.81
N ALA A 27 14.19 11.07 -3.63
CA ALA A 27 12.92 11.02 -4.33
C ALA A 27 12.10 12.30 -4.14
N ARG A 28 12.03 12.80 -2.89
CA ARG A 28 11.36 14.09 -2.56
C ARG A 28 12.09 15.30 -3.16
N THR A 29 13.41 15.27 -3.19
CA THR A 29 14.24 16.33 -3.78
C THR A 29 14.01 16.45 -5.28
N VAL A 30 13.95 15.33 -5.99
CA VAL A 30 13.75 15.31 -7.45
C VAL A 30 12.39 15.88 -7.84
N VAL A 31 11.34 15.60 -7.06
CA VAL A 31 9.99 16.11 -7.34
C VAL A 31 9.71 17.47 -6.67
N ALA A 32 10.68 18.05 -5.96
CA ALA A 32 10.49 19.31 -5.25
C ALA A 32 10.10 20.43 -6.21
N GLY A 33 9.09 21.22 -5.83
CA GLY A 33 8.56 22.30 -6.68
C GLY A 33 7.71 21.82 -7.86
N THR A 34 7.49 20.51 -8.00
CA THR A 34 6.61 19.92 -9.03
C THR A 34 5.32 19.37 -8.43
N LYS A 35 4.37 18.94 -9.27
CA LYS A 35 3.16 18.20 -8.85
C LYS A 35 3.30 16.67 -8.96
N TYR A 36 4.52 16.17 -9.18
CA TYR A 36 4.78 14.73 -9.23
C TYR A 36 4.91 14.15 -7.81
N SER A 37 4.51 12.89 -7.64
CA SER A 37 4.62 12.20 -6.36
C SER A 37 6.04 11.67 -6.13
N ALA A 38 6.54 11.79 -4.90
CA ALA A 38 7.82 11.21 -4.51
C ALA A 38 7.81 9.67 -4.60
N VAL A 39 6.65 9.04 -4.47
CA VAL A 39 6.50 7.57 -4.58
C VAL A 39 6.95 7.07 -5.96
N LEU A 40 6.73 7.86 -7.01
CA LEU A 40 7.22 7.55 -8.36
C LEU A 40 8.74 7.34 -8.36
N MET A 41 9.47 8.30 -7.79
CA MET A 41 10.93 8.27 -7.78
C MET A 41 11.48 7.17 -6.88
N ILE A 42 10.80 6.87 -5.75
CA ILE A 42 11.15 5.75 -4.88
C ILE A 42 11.16 4.44 -5.65
N VAL A 43 10.18 4.22 -6.54
CA VAL A 43 10.13 2.99 -7.32
C VAL A 43 11.29 2.92 -8.30
N VAL A 44 11.49 3.97 -9.11
CA VAL A 44 12.55 4.00 -10.12
C VAL A 44 13.91 3.77 -9.47
N PHE A 45 14.19 4.47 -8.36
CA PHE A 45 15.44 4.28 -7.62
C PHE A 45 15.53 2.92 -6.94
N GLY A 46 14.46 2.43 -6.33
CA GLY A 46 14.46 1.13 -5.66
C GLY A 46 14.76 0.00 -6.62
N LEU A 47 14.08 -0.03 -7.78
CA LEU A 47 14.30 -1.06 -8.79
C LEU A 47 15.69 -1.00 -9.39
N LEU A 48 16.12 0.20 -9.80
CA LEU A 48 17.45 0.39 -10.38
C LEU A 48 18.54 0.00 -9.39
N MET A 49 18.47 0.47 -8.15
CA MET A 49 19.47 0.16 -7.13
C MET A 49 19.49 -1.33 -6.77
N GLY A 50 18.32 -1.96 -6.66
CA GLY A 50 18.23 -3.40 -6.42
C GLY A 50 18.90 -4.22 -7.53
N THR A 51 18.65 -3.86 -8.79
CA THR A 51 19.31 -4.50 -9.95
C THR A 51 20.82 -4.25 -9.96
N LEU A 52 21.26 -3.01 -9.69
CA LEU A 52 22.67 -2.66 -9.63
C LEU A 52 23.43 -3.41 -8.52
N PHE A 53 22.78 -3.69 -7.38
CA PHE A 53 23.41 -4.48 -6.32
C PHE A 53 23.75 -5.90 -6.78
N VAL A 54 22.89 -6.50 -7.62
CA VAL A 54 23.15 -7.84 -8.16
C VAL A 54 24.16 -7.80 -9.30
N GLU A 55 23.99 -6.89 -10.26
CA GLU A 55 24.90 -6.74 -11.42
C GLU A 55 26.34 -6.38 -11.01
N SER A 56 26.52 -5.63 -9.93
CA SER A 56 27.85 -5.31 -9.39
C SER A 56 28.47 -6.43 -8.55
N GLY A 57 27.74 -7.50 -8.27
CA GLY A 57 28.16 -8.58 -7.37
C GLY A 57 28.14 -8.20 -5.89
N LEU A 58 27.47 -7.09 -5.51
CA LEU A 58 27.37 -6.63 -4.13
C LEU A 58 26.41 -7.48 -3.29
N ALA A 59 25.36 -8.05 -3.90
CA ALA A 59 24.42 -8.94 -3.23
C ALA A 59 23.82 -9.98 -4.17
N GLN A 60 23.26 -11.04 -3.58
CA GLN A 60 22.47 -12.03 -4.30
C GLN A 60 21.03 -11.54 -4.57
N PRO A 61 20.34 -12.10 -5.59
CA PRO A 61 18.91 -11.89 -5.81
C PRO A 61 18.10 -12.13 -4.53
N GLY A 62 17.16 -11.23 -4.24
CA GLY A 62 16.37 -11.23 -3.01
C GLY A 62 17.01 -10.50 -1.83
N LEU A 63 18.25 -10.00 -2.01
CA LEU A 63 18.99 -9.25 -0.99
C LEU A 63 19.10 -9.98 0.35
N SER A 64 19.32 -11.30 0.34
CA SER A 64 19.54 -12.10 1.56
C SER A 64 20.70 -11.57 2.41
N ASP A 65 21.69 -10.94 1.77
CA ASP A 65 22.84 -10.29 2.41
C ASP A 65 22.46 -8.99 3.15
N PHE A 66 21.26 -8.44 2.90
CA PHE A 66 20.72 -7.26 3.55
C PHE A 66 19.40 -7.57 4.29
N PRO A 67 19.45 -8.39 5.37
CA PRO A 67 18.26 -8.91 6.04
C PRO A 67 17.32 -7.83 6.61
N VAL A 68 17.84 -6.65 6.96
CA VAL A 68 17.01 -5.52 7.43
C VAL A 68 16.18 -4.90 6.30
N ILE A 69 16.71 -4.84 5.06
CA ILE A 69 15.97 -4.34 3.90
C ILE A 69 14.83 -5.31 3.56
N VAL A 70 15.11 -6.61 3.59
CA VAL A 70 14.11 -7.67 3.40
C VAL A 70 13.01 -7.57 4.46
N LEU A 71 13.40 -7.47 5.73
CA LEU A 71 12.45 -7.34 6.84
C LEU A 71 11.60 -6.07 6.73
N LEU A 72 12.16 -4.96 6.26
CA LEU A 72 11.42 -3.71 6.03
C LEU A 72 10.28 -3.90 5.02
N GLY A 73 10.51 -4.62 3.92
CA GLY A 73 9.48 -4.92 2.92
C GLY A 73 8.31 -5.77 3.45
N GLN A 74 8.51 -6.47 4.57
CA GLN A 74 7.48 -7.27 5.25
C GLN A 74 6.65 -6.46 6.25
N THR A 75 7.00 -5.19 6.50
CA THR A 75 6.28 -4.32 7.45
C THR A 75 5.04 -3.63 6.88
N THR A 76 4.57 -4.05 5.69
CA THR A 76 3.40 -3.49 5.00
C THR A 76 2.16 -3.46 5.88
N VAL A 77 1.89 -4.53 6.63
CA VAL A 77 0.73 -4.61 7.53
C VAL A 77 0.76 -3.50 8.59
N ILE A 78 1.94 -3.14 9.09
CA ILE A 78 2.12 -2.11 10.12
C ILE A 78 1.73 -0.73 9.58
N ALA A 79 2.22 -0.38 8.38
CA ALA A 79 1.87 0.88 7.73
C ALA A 79 0.37 0.96 7.39
N LEU A 80 -0.23 -0.16 6.98
CA LEU A 80 -1.65 -0.24 6.66
C LEU A 80 -2.53 -0.08 7.89
N ILE A 81 -2.18 -0.66 9.05
CA ILE A 81 -2.93 -0.48 10.30
C ILE A 81 -3.16 1.01 10.58
N ALA A 82 -2.15 1.86 10.42
CA ALA A 82 -2.30 3.31 10.64
C ALA A 82 -3.34 3.94 9.69
N SER A 83 -3.28 3.59 8.40
CA SER A 83 -4.19 4.11 7.38
C SER A 83 -5.64 3.63 7.59
N PHE A 84 -5.83 2.36 7.96
CA PHE A 84 -7.14 1.79 8.25
C PHE A 84 -7.77 2.38 9.51
N PHE A 85 -6.97 2.65 10.55
CA PHE A 85 -7.48 3.32 11.75
C PHE A 85 -8.06 4.70 11.41
N VAL A 86 -7.31 5.54 10.68
CA VAL A 86 -7.79 6.87 10.29
C VAL A 86 -9.03 6.78 9.41
N GLY A 87 -9.05 5.89 8.42
CA GLY A 87 -10.23 5.75 7.58
C GLY A 87 -11.46 5.23 8.35
N GLY A 88 -11.29 4.38 9.35
CA GLY A 88 -12.35 4.02 10.30
C GLY A 88 -12.89 5.23 11.07
N GLN A 89 -12.01 6.13 11.53
CA GLN A 89 -12.43 7.38 12.16
C GLN A 89 -13.26 8.25 11.20
N GLU A 90 -12.80 8.42 9.96
CA GLU A 90 -13.50 9.22 8.95
C GLU A 90 -14.86 8.62 8.57
N ILE A 91 -14.96 7.30 8.42
CA ILE A 91 -16.24 6.62 8.18
C ILE A 91 -17.23 6.93 9.31
N ARG A 92 -16.80 6.82 10.57
CA ARG A 92 -17.68 7.13 11.71
C ARG A 92 -18.14 8.59 11.69
N ARG A 93 -17.25 9.53 11.39
CA ARG A 93 -17.57 10.96 11.31
C ARG A 93 -18.56 11.26 10.18
N LEU A 94 -18.38 10.63 9.01
CA LEU A 94 -19.33 10.70 7.90
C LEU A 94 -20.71 10.20 8.32
N LEU A 95 -20.78 9.03 8.97
CA LEU A 95 -22.05 8.47 9.46
C LEU A 95 -22.72 9.36 10.53
N MET A 96 -21.92 10.03 11.35
CA MET A 96 -22.41 10.96 12.39
C MET A 96 -22.71 12.38 11.85
N LYS A 97 -22.49 12.65 10.56
CA LYS A 97 -22.56 13.99 9.96
C LYS A 97 -21.68 15.03 10.68
N GLN A 98 -20.59 14.58 11.29
CA GLN A 98 -19.58 15.42 11.96
C GLN A 98 -18.37 15.61 11.04
N LEU A 99 -18.62 16.16 9.85
CA LEU A 99 -17.56 16.55 8.93
C LEU A 99 -16.87 17.80 9.49
N GLY A 100 -15.69 17.61 10.07
CA GLY A 100 -14.86 18.66 10.61
C GLY A 100 -13.46 18.14 10.90
N SER A 101 -12.44 18.96 10.65
CA SER A 101 -11.06 18.62 10.97
C SER A 101 -10.93 18.46 12.49
N VAL A 102 -10.54 17.27 12.95
CA VAL A 102 -10.07 17.13 14.33
C VAL A 102 -8.82 17.99 14.45
N GLU A 103 -8.85 18.98 15.34
CA GLU A 103 -7.68 19.79 15.66
C GLU A 103 -6.46 18.90 15.90
N SER A 104 -5.46 19.06 15.04
CA SER A 104 -4.18 18.37 15.18
C SER A 104 -3.52 18.76 16.50
N LEU A 105 -2.85 17.81 17.16
CA LEU A 105 -2.01 18.11 18.32
C LEU A 105 -0.71 18.80 17.94
N VAL A 106 -0.35 18.76 16.66
CA VAL A 106 0.91 19.27 16.13
C VAL A 106 0.69 20.04 14.84
N GLU A 107 1.30 21.22 14.80
CA GLU A 107 1.53 21.95 13.56
C GLU A 107 2.95 21.65 13.07
N PRO A 108 3.10 21.05 11.88
CA PRO A 108 4.42 20.76 11.31
C PRO A 108 5.27 22.01 11.14
N GLY A 109 6.56 21.89 11.46
CA GLY A 109 7.57 22.88 11.14
C GLY A 109 7.66 23.08 9.63
N LYS A 110 7.54 24.34 9.20
CA LYS A 110 7.62 24.74 7.77
C LYS A 110 9.05 24.95 7.28
N HIS A 111 10.03 24.91 8.18
CA HIS A 111 11.44 25.09 7.84
C HIS A 111 11.93 23.92 6.98
N GLU A 112 12.37 24.23 5.77
CA GLU A 112 12.97 23.28 4.84
C GLU A 112 14.40 22.91 5.27
N VAL A 113 14.71 21.61 5.35
CA VAL A 113 16.05 21.12 5.75
C VAL A 113 16.79 20.54 4.56
N PHE A 114 16.05 19.86 3.68
CA PHE A 114 16.50 19.44 2.35
C PHE A 114 15.48 19.95 1.34
N VAL A 115 15.90 20.16 0.10
CA VAL A 115 15.01 20.57 -0.99
C VAL A 115 13.81 19.61 -1.08
N GLY A 116 12.59 20.13 -1.03
CA GLY A 116 11.32 19.39 -1.00
C GLY A 116 10.96 18.74 0.35
N THR A 117 11.76 18.93 1.41
CA THR A 117 11.57 18.24 2.70
C THR A 117 11.75 19.17 3.91
N THR A 118 10.68 19.33 4.69
CA THR A 118 10.71 20.10 5.93
C THR A 118 11.33 19.34 7.10
N SER A 119 11.69 20.06 8.16
CA SER A 119 12.22 19.49 9.42
C SER A 119 11.33 18.38 9.97
N THR A 120 10.02 18.61 10.03
CA THR A 120 9.07 17.59 10.53
C THR A 120 8.98 16.39 9.60
N GLN A 121 9.01 16.62 8.28
CA GLN A 121 8.96 15.53 7.30
C GLN A 121 10.21 14.64 7.38
N LEU A 122 11.40 15.22 7.52
CA LEU A 122 12.64 14.48 7.75
C LEU A 122 12.55 13.61 9.01
N VAL A 123 12.07 14.20 10.12
CA VAL A 123 11.85 13.47 11.37
C VAL A 123 10.84 12.34 11.18
N TYR A 124 9.74 12.57 10.45
CA TYR A 124 8.76 11.52 10.16
C TYR A 124 9.34 10.38 9.31
N VAL A 125 10.18 10.66 8.33
CA VAL A 125 10.84 9.62 7.50
C VAL A 125 11.74 8.73 8.36
N ILE A 126 12.63 9.34 9.15
CA ILE A 126 13.55 8.58 10.03
C ILE A 126 12.74 7.80 11.08
N ARG A 127 11.76 8.46 11.71
CA ARG A 127 10.91 7.85 12.73
C ARG A 127 10.08 6.69 12.16
N ALA A 128 9.52 6.82 10.96
CA ALA A 128 8.75 5.76 10.32
C ALA A 128 9.60 4.50 10.09
N PHE A 129 10.83 4.64 9.58
CA PHE A 129 11.76 3.51 9.47
C PHE A 129 11.96 2.80 10.81
N VAL A 130 12.33 3.56 11.84
CA VAL A 130 12.62 2.99 13.16
C VAL A 130 11.37 2.34 13.77
N LEU A 131 10.19 2.95 13.62
CA LEU A 131 8.91 2.40 14.09
C LEU A 131 8.57 1.08 13.39
N LEU A 132 8.63 1.03 12.06
CA LEU A 132 8.31 -0.17 11.28
C LEU A 132 9.19 -1.34 11.71
N MET A 133 10.51 -1.12 11.78
CA MET A 133 11.47 -2.15 12.19
C MET A 133 11.23 -2.61 13.62
N SER A 134 11.04 -1.67 14.54
CA SER A 134 10.92 -1.97 15.97
C SER A 134 9.61 -2.69 16.29
N ILE A 135 8.49 -2.25 15.69
CA ILE A 135 7.19 -2.91 15.85
C ILE A 135 7.24 -4.33 15.30
N GLU A 136 7.87 -4.55 14.14
CA GLU A 136 8.01 -5.88 13.56
C GLU A 136 8.88 -6.79 14.43
N MET A 137 10.04 -6.31 14.89
CA MET A 137 10.92 -7.09 15.77
C MET A 137 10.21 -7.48 17.09
N VAL A 138 9.46 -6.55 17.70
CA VAL A 138 8.67 -6.86 18.91
C VAL A 138 7.56 -7.87 18.59
N SER A 139 6.83 -7.67 17.49
CA SER A 139 5.77 -8.60 17.06
C SER A 139 6.32 -10.01 16.82
N ALA A 140 7.48 -10.10 16.16
CA ALA A 140 8.16 -11.35 15.86
C ALA A 140 8.69 -12.05 17.13
N LEU A 141 9.22 -11.31 18.10
CA LEU A 141 9.63 -11.85 19.39
C LEU A 141 8.44 -12.44 20.17
N ILE A 142 7.34 -11.70 20.27
CA ILE A 142 6.12 -12.15 20.98
C ILE A 142 5.50 -13.37 20.30
N SER A 143 5.58 -13.43 18.97
CA SER A 143 4.98 -14.51 18.17
C SER A 143 5.90 -15.72 17.98
N GLY A 144 7.16 -15.67 18.45
CA GLY A 144 8.16 -16.72 18.25
C GLY A 144 8.74 -16.82 16.84
N ARG A 145 8.46 -15.84 15.96
CA ARG A 145 8.97 -15.83 14.57
C ARG A 145 10.46 -15.48 14.49
N SER A 146 11.01 -14.84 15.53
CA SER A 146 12.41 -14.38 15.56
C SER A 146 13.43 -15.51 15.37
N GLY A 147 13.14 -16.74 15.83
CA GLY A 147 14.09 -17.86 15.75
C GLY A 147 14.43 -18.32 14.33
N SER A 148 13.61 -17.95 13.34
CA SER A 148 13.82 -18.29 11.93
C SER A 148 14.60 -17.24 11.13
N HIS A 149 14.87 -16.07 11.73
CA HIS A 149 15.45 -14.93 11.04
C HIS A 149 16.96 -14.81 11.31
N PRO A 150 17.80 -14.44 10.32
CA PRO A 150 19.26 -14.32 10.49
C PRO A 150 19.70 -13.39 11.63
N LEU A 151 18.92 -12.35 11.91
CA LEU A 151 19.17 -11.38 12.99
C LEU A 151 18.37 -11.67 14.29
N GLY A 152 17.75 -12.84 14.40
CA GLY A 152 16.77 -13.17 15.45
C GLY A 152 17.28 -12.99 16.87
N GLU A 153 18.52 -13.41 17.14
CA GLU A 153 19.17 -13.27 18.46
C GLU A 153 19.32 -11.80 18.88
N SER A 154 19.45 -10.89 17.91
CA SER A 154 19.65 -9.45 18.16
C SER A 154 18.34 -8.66 18.25
N TYR A 155 17.18 -9.28 17.96
CA TYR A 155 15.89 -8.56 17.89
C TYR A 155 15.54 -7.82 19.19
N MET A 156 15.84 -8.40 20.36
CA MET A 156 15.52 -7.75 21.64
C MET A 156 16.28 -6.43 21.80
N ALA A 157 17.58 -6.44 21.50
CA ALA A 157 18.43 -5.25 21.58
C ALA A 157 18.03 -4.19 20.54
N LEU A 158 17.81 -4.61 19.28
CA LEU A 158 17.41 -3.72 18.21
C LEU A 158 16.02 -3.10 18.47
N ALA A 159 15.06 -3.90 18.92
CA ALA A 159 13.73 -3.45 19.27
C ALA A 159 13.76 -2.44 20.43
N TYR A 160 14.55 -2.68 21.47
CA TYR A 160 14.69 -1.75 22.59
C TYR A 160 15.24 -0.39 22.16
N VAL A 161 16.36 -0.40 21.41
CA VAL A 161 16.99 0.83 20.92
C VAL A 161 16.07 1.56 19.95
N GLY A 162 15.51 0.84 18.99
CA GLY A 162 14.62 1.43 17.99
C GLY A 162 13.33 1.98 18.61
N MET A 163 12.67 1.26 19.53
CA MET A 163 11.51 1.79 20.25
C MET A 163 11.88 3.08 20.99
N THR A 164 12.99 3.09 21.73
CA THR A 164 13.44 4.27 22.47
C THR A 164 13.66 5.47 21.55
N ILE A 165 14.41 5.28 20.45
CA ILE A 165 14.65 6.31 19.43
C ILE A 165 13.32 6.79 18.86
N SER A 166 12.44 5.88 18.48
CA SER A 166 11.16 6.23 17.89
C SER A 166 10.30 7.08 18.82
N LEU A 167 10.34 6.85 20.13
CA LEU A 167 9.54 7.60 21.10
C LEU A 167 10.09 9.01 21.33
N ILE A 168 11.41 9.16 21.43
CA ILE A 168 12.07 10.45 21.72
C ILE A 168 12.23 11.35 20.48
N LEU A 169 12.29 10.76 19.28
CA LEU A 169 12.54 11.48 18.04
C LEU A 169 11.31 12.31 17.64
N ILE A 170 11.30 13.57 18.06
CA ILE A 170 10.27 14.58 17.81
C ILE A 170 10.95 15.82 17.25
N ASP A 171 10.37 16.41 16.21
CA ASP A 171 10.89 17.63 15.62
C ASP A 171 10.86 18.79 16.63
N SER A 172 12.03 19.37 16.89
CA SER A 172 12.19 20.51 17.80
C SER A 172 11.57 21.79 17.23
N LYS A 173 11.38 21.86 15.90
CA LYS A 173 10.77 23.01 15.21
C LYS A 173 9.24 22.91 15.07
N ALA A 174 8.64 21.77 15.42
CA ALA A 174 7.19 21.60 15.39
C ALA A 174 6.51 22.26 16.59
N LYS A 175 5.34 22.87 16.38
CA LYS A 175 4.54 23.43 17.48
C LYS A 175 3.61 22.34 18.01
N ILE A 176 3.75 22.03 19.29
CA ILE A 176 3.02 20.94 19.95
C ILE A 176 2.17 21.55 21.06
N ALA A 177 0.84 21.39 20.97
CA ALA A 177 -0.09 21.98 21.93
C ALA A 177 0.16 21.47 23.36
N ASN A 178 0.38 20.16 23.52
CA ASN A 178 0.73 19.55 24.80
C ASN A 178 1.73 18.40 24.59
N ARG A 179 3.00 18.62 24.94
CA ARG A 179 4.08 17.65 24.73
C ARG A 179 3.85 16.33 25.46
N ARG A 180 3.40 16.38 26.71
CA ARG A 180 3.14 15.17 27.51
C ARG A 180 2.03 14.35 26.86
N SER A 181 0.90 14.96 26.52
CA SER A 181 -0.20 14.26 25.86
C SER A 181 0.18 13.73 24.49
N TYR A 182 1.03 14.44 23.74
CA TYR A 182 1.47 14.00 22.42
C TYR A 182 2.37 12.76 22.52
N LEU A 183 3.35 12.77 23.43
CA LEU A 183 4.23 11.63 23.67
C LEU A 183 3.48 10.41 24.23
N THR A 184 2.59 10.59 25.20
CA THR A 184 1.82 9.46 25.76
C THR A 184 0.91 8.82 24.71
N ARG A 185 0.32 9.62 23.82
CA ARG A 185 -0.43 9.08 22.67
C ARG A 185 0.46 8.27 21.74
N GLY A 186 1.69 8.73 21.47
CA GLY A 186 2.65 7.97 20.66
C GLY A 186 2.96 6.58 21.23
N VAL A 187 3.13 6.47 22.55
CA VAL A 187 3.31 5.19 23.25
C VAL A 187 2.06 4.31 23.13
N VAL A 188 0.88 4.87 23.40
CA VAL A 188 -0.41 4.14 23.28
C VAL A 188 -0.62 3.63 21.86
N GLU A 189 -0.29 4.43 20.84
CA GLU A 189 -0.39 4.05 19.43
C GLU A 189 0.55 2.89 19.08
N VAL A 190 1.80 2.88 19.55
CA VAL A 190 2.71 1.75 19.34
C VAL A 190 2.15 0.47 19.97
N ILE A 191 1.71 0.55 21.23
CA ILE A 191 1.13 -0.60 21.94
C ILE A 191 -0.11 -1.11 21.22
N ALA A 192 -0.99 -0.21 20.76
CA ALA A 192 -2.19 -0.57 20.03
C ALA A 192 -1.88 -1.26 18.69
N ILE A 193 -0.90 -0.76 17.92
CA ILE A 193 -0.49 -1.38 16.67
C ILE A 193 0.06 -2.80 16.92
N ILE A 194 0.93 -2.98 17.91
CA ILE A 194 1.44 -4.30 18.29
C ILE A 194 0.28 -5.22 18.71
N ALA A 195 -0.65 -4.73 19.54
CA ALA A 195 -1.81 -5.51 19.95
C ALA A 195 -2.66 -5.95 18.74
N VAL A 196 -2.92 -5.06 17.78
CA VAL A 196 -3.64 -5.40 16.55
C VAL A 196 -2.89 -6.47 15.75
N LEU A 197 -1.56 -6.38 15.62
CA LEU A 197 -0.76 -7.39 14.91
C LEU A 197 -0.84 -8.76 15.59
N ILE A 198 -0.66 -8.82 16.92
CA ILE A 198 -0.69 -10.08 17.67
C ILE A 198 -2.09 -10.68 17.65
N VAL A 199 -3.13 -9.89 17.92
CA VAL A 199 -4.51 -10.37 17.93
C VAL A 199 -4.93 -10.84 16.53
N SER A 200 -4.61 -10.09 15.48
CA SER A 200 -4.90 -10.50 14.09
C SER A 200 -4.19 -11.80 13.71
N LEU A 201 -2.93 -11.98 14.10
CA LEU A 201 -2.18 -13.21 13.83
C LEU A 201 -2.82 -14.41 14.56
N ARG A 202 -3.17 -14.24 15.84
CA ARG A 202 -3.83 -15.30 16.62
C ARG A 202 -5.20 -15.65 16.04
N ILE A 203 -6.01 -14.67 15.63
CA ILE A 203 -7.30 -14.94 14.98
C ILE A 203 -7.09 -15.68 13.66
N SER A 204 -6.13 -15.26 12.83
CA SER A 204 -5.80 -15.93 11.56
C SER A 204 -5.42 -17.39 11.79
N GLN A 205 -4.57 -17.68 12.79
CA GLN A 205 -4.19 -19.05 13.17
C GLN A 205 -5.34 -19.88 13.76
N LEU A 206 -6.27 -19.25 14.50
CA LEU A 206 -7.42 -19.95 15.05
C LEU A 206 -8.45 -20.32 13.98
N VAL A 207 -8.61 -19.46 12.97
CA VAL A 207 -9.58 -19.64 11.88
C VAL A 207 -9.01 -20.45 10.73
N SER A 208 -7.68 -20.60 10.61
CA SER A 208 -7.03 -21.34 9.51
C SER A 208 -7.44 -22.81 9.42
N GLY A 209 -7.98 -23.41 10.48
CA GLY A 209 -8.57 -24.76 10.43
C GLY A 209 -9.92 -24.84 9.69
N PHE A 210 -10.56 -23.68 9.45
CA PHE A 210 -11.83 -23.57 8.72
C PHE A 210 -11.66 -22.85 7.37
N ILE A 211 -10.84 -21.79 7.34
CA ILE A 211 -10.55 -21.02 6.14
C ILE A 211 -9.20 -20.30 6.29
N GLY A 212 -8.32 -20.41 5.29
CA GLY A 212 -6.98 -19.80 5.24
C GLY A 212 -6.95 -18.26 5.08
N LEU A 213 -7.69 -17.51 5.89
CA LEU A 213 -7.70 -16.04 5.83
C LEU A 213 -6.38 -15.45 6.37
N PRO A 214 -5.70 -14.56 5.62
CA PRO A 214 -4.40 -14.03 6.00
C PRO A 214 -4.50 -13.03 7.16
N GLN A 215 -3.42 -12.85 7.92
CA GLN A 215 -3.33 -11.91 9.06
C GLN A 215 -3.79 -10.50 8.69
N ILE A 216 -3.39 -9.99 7.52
CA ILE A 216 -3.73 -8.64 7.05
C ILE A 216 -5.24 -8.41 7.06
N PHE A 217 -6.04 -9.41 6.69
CA PHE A 217 -7.51 -9.31 6.72
C PHE A 217 -7.99 -8.90 8.12
N PHE A 218 -7.61 -9.64 9.16
CA PHE A 218 -8.02 -9.36 10.52
C PHE A 218 -7.41 -8.06 11.05
N ALA A 219 -6.15 -7.75 10.71
CA ALA A 219 -5.52 -6.49 11.10
C ALA A 219 -6.28 -5.27 10.58
N MET A 220 -6.77 -5.35 9.34
CA MET A 220 -7.61 -4.31 8.73
C MET A 220 -8.98 -4.19 9.42
N VAL A 221 -9.69 -5.31 9.68
CA VAL A 221 -10.98 -5.29 10.41
C VAL A 221 -10.81 -4.61 11.76
N LEU A 222 -9.84 -5.07 12.54
CA LEU A 222 -9.60 -4.60 13.90
C LEU A 222 -9.20 -3.12 13.91
N SER A 223 -8.28 -2.72 13.04
CA SER A 223 -7.81 -1.34 12.98
C SER A 223 -8.92 -0.37 12.56
N SER A 224 -9.67 -0.70 11.50
CA SER A 224 -10.80 0.11 11.04
C SER A 224 -11.89 0.19 12.11
N GLY A 225 -12.23 -0.93 12.75
CA GLY A 225 -13.19 -0.98 13.85
C GLY A 225 -12.78 -0.14 15.06
N LEU A 226 -11.49 -0.18 15.46
CA LEU A 226 -10.95 0.69 16.51
C LEU A 226 -11.04 2.16 16.12
N GLY A 227 -10.73 2.50 14.87
CA GLY A 227 -10.91 3.85 14.33
C GLY A 227 -12.36 4.33 14.43
N MET A 228 -13.30 3.47 14.02
CA MET A 228 -14.74 3.77 14.12
C MET A 228 -15.22 3.92 15.57
N ALA A 229 -14.65 3.17 16.51
CA ALA A 229 -14.96 3.29 17.94
C ALA A 229 -14.38 4.57 18.56
N MET A 230 -13.30 5.11 17.99
CA MET A 230 -12.55 6.24 18.54
C MET A 230 -12.47 7.44 17.58
N PRO A 231 -13.61 7.99 17.08
CA PRO A 231 -13.60 9.05 16.07
C PRO A 231 -12.99 10.38 16.56
N LYS A 232 -12.92 10.59 17.87
CA LYS A 232 -12.36 11.79 18.52
C LYS A 232 -10.88 11.63 18.92
N TRP A 233 -10.26 10.48 18.65
CA TRP A 233 -8.85 10.30 18.98
C TRP A 233 -7.98 11.21 18.11
N LYS A 234 -7.26 12.13 18.76
CA LYS A 234 -6.27 12.99 18.11
C LYS A 234 -4.97 12.21 17.91
N LEU A 235 -4.41 12.27 16.70
CA LEU A 235 -3.22 11.52 16.31
C LEU A 235 -1.97 12.00 17.06
N GLY A 236 -1.23 11.04 17.61
CA GLY A 236 0.08 11.19 18.20
C GLY A 236 1.20 11.08 17.15
N PRO A 237 2.47 11.13 17.62
CA PRO A 237 3.62 11.15 16.73
C PRO A 237 3.87 9.84 15.98
N THR A 238 3.36 8.71 16.51
CA THR A 238 3.50 7.41 15.86
C THR A 238 2.62 7.34 14.61
N MET A 239 1.34 7.66 14.78
CA MET A 239 0.40 7.68 13.65
C MET A 239 0.77 8.74 12.62
N ASN A 240 1.14 9.95 13.03
CA ASN A 240 1.55 11.01 12.09
C ASN A 240 2.76 10.60 11.23
N ALA A 241 3.77 9.95 11.83
CA ALA A 241 4.93 9.49 11.09
C ALA A 241 4.59 8.35 10.11
N LEU A 242 3.78 7.36 10.54
CA LEU A 242 3.38 6.23 9.69
C LEU A 242 2.46 6.65 8.54
N LEU A 243 1.52 7.57 8.76
CA LEU A 243 0.64 8.09 7.71
C LEU A 243 1.39 8.88 6.66
N PHE A 244 2.41 9.64 7.07
CA PHE A 244 3.21 10.45 6.16
C PHE A 244 4.26 9.62 5.39
N ALA A 245 5.07 8.83 6.10
CA ALA A 245 6.25 8.16 5.55
C ALA A 245 6.21 6.63 5.62
N GLY A 246 5.24 6.02 6.32
CA GLY A 246 5.17 4.57 6.47
C GLY A 246 5.13 3.84 5.14
N ILE A 247 4.16 4.16 4.28
CA ILE A 247 4.06 3.56 2.94
C ILE A 247 5.31 3.85 2.08
N PRO A 248 5.77 5.11 1.93
CA PRO A 248 7.01 5.40 1.20
C PRO A 248 8.22 4.58 1.66
N VAL A 249 8.42 4.45 2.98
CA VAL A 249 9.55 3.71 3.56
C VAL A 249 9.43 2.21 3.32
N VAL A 250 8.25 1.61 3.50
CA VAL A 250 8.01 0.19 3.20
C VAL A 250 8.23 -0.12 1.73
N LEU A 251 7.72 0.74 0.85
CA LEU A 251 7.84 0.59 -0.60
C LEU A 251 9.31 0.66 -1.03
N THR A 252 10.13 1.52 -0.43
CA THR A 252 11.58 1.54 -0.68
C THR A 252 12.23 0.18 -0.44
N GLY A 253 11.95 -0.47 0.70
CA GLY A 253 12.47 -1.81 1.00
C GLY A 253 11.96 -2.85 0.00
N SER A 254 10.67 -2.80 -0.31
CA SER A 254 10.03 -3.71 -1.27
C SER A 254 10.62 -3.58 -2.67
N PHE A 255 10.85 -2.37 -3.18
CA PHE A 255 11.41 -2.18 -4.51
C PHE A 255 12.90 -2.47 -4.60
N LEU A 256 13.68 -2.29 -3.53
CA LEU A 256 15.06 -2.76 -3.49
C LEU A 256 15.12 -4.29 -3.65
N VAL A 257 14.31 -5.02 -2.89
CA VAL A 257 14.20 -6.48 -3.00
C VAL A 257 13.66 -6.87 -4.38
N GLY A 258 12.59 -6.23 -4.85
CA GLY A 258 12.03 -6.49 -6.18
C GLY A 258 13.03 -6.26 -7.30
N GLY A 259 13.77 -5.15 -7.27
CA GLY A 259 14.80 -4.82 -8.26
C GLY A 259 15.93 -5.86 -8.31
N SER A 260 16.27 -6.46 -7.18
CA SER A 260 17.31 -7.51 -7.13
C SER A 260 16.92 -8.80 -7.84
N HIS A 261 15.62 -9.10 -7.97
CA HIS A 261 15.13 -10.26 -8.72
C HIS A 261 14.88 -9.96 -10.21
N MET A 262 15.13 -8.72 -10.66
CA MET A 262 14.71 -8.29 -11.99
C MET A 262 15.25 -9.18 -13.11
N MET A 263 16.53 -9.56 -13.05
CA MET A 263 17.17 -10.37 -14.09
C MET A 263 16.79 -11.86 -14.00
N GLU A 264 16.67 -12.40 -12.79
CA GLU A 264 16.32 -13.81 -12.56
C GLU A 264 14.90 -14.11 -13.02
N ALA A 265 13.96 -13.23 -12.69
CA ALA A 265 12.55 -13.47 -12.90
C ALA A 265 12.14 -13.53 -14.39
N PHE A 266 12.84 -12.82 -15.27
CA PHE A 266 12.61 -12.95 -16.73
C PHE A 266 13.03 -14.32 -17.29
N ASN A 267 13.85 -15.08 -16.57
CA ASN A 267 14.29 -16.41 -16.98
C ASN A 267 13.40 -17.54 -16.43
N ILE A 268 12.42 -17.24 -15.57
CA ILE A 268 11.52 -18.25 -14.99
C ILE A 268 10.41 -18.58 -16.00
N PRO A 269 10.30 -19.84 -16.48
CA PRO A 269 9.25 -20.24 -17.40
C PRO A 269 7.84 -19.97 -16.85
N GLY A 270 6.94 -19.46 -17.68
CA GLY A 270 5.57 -19.11 -17.29
C GLY A 270 5.41 -17.73 -16.66
N LEU A 271 6.47 -17.15 -16.07
CA LEU A 271 6.42 -15.83 -15.42
C LEU A 271 6.32 -14.67 -16.42
N GLN A 272 6.71 -14.88 -17.68
CA GLN A 272 6.55 -13.87 -18.73
C GLN A 272 5.08 -13.45 -18.89
N SER A 273 4.14 -14.41 -18.93
CA SER A 273 2.71 -14.11 -19.02
C SER A 273 2.19 -13.35 -17.79
N VAL A 274 2.72 -13.69 -16.60
CA VAL A 274 2.42 -12.99 -15.34
C VAL A 274 2.89 -11.53 -15.39
N ILE A 275 4.10 -11.28 -15.88
CA ILE A 275 4.68 -9.93 -16.00
C ILE A 275 3.93 -9.11 -17.05
N VAL A 276 3.63 -9.70 -18.22
CA VAL A 276 2.89 -9.02 -19.29
C VAL A 276 1.49 -8.66 -18.82
N TYR A 277 0.78 -9.57 -18.16
CA TYR A 277 -0.50 -9.26 -17.54
C TYR A 277 -0.35 -8.23 -16.42
N GLY A 278 0.67 -8.33 -15.56
CA GLY A 278 0.91 -7.35 -14.50
C GLY A 278 1.07 -5.93 -15.04
N PHE A 279 1.82 -5.76 -16.12
CA PHE A 279 1.99 -4.46 -16.78
C PHE A 279 0.71 -4.00 -17.51
N ALA A 280 0.15 -4.84 -18.38
CA ALA A 280 -1.01 -4.49 -19.19
C ALA A 280 -2.30 -4.36 -18.37
N GLY A 281 -2.44 -5.22 -17.36
CA GLY A 281 -3.52 -5.21 -16.38
C GLY A 281 -3.59 -3.89 -15.62
N GLN A 282 -2.44 -3.29 -15.26
CA GLN A 282 -2.46 -1.97 -14.63
C GLN A 282 -3.03 -0.92 -15.57
N MET A 283 -2.60 -0.93 -16.83
CA MET A 283 -3.18 -0.02 -17.82
C MET A 283 -4.69 -0.26 -17.98
N PHE A 284 -5.11 -1.53 -18.09
CA PHE A 284 -6.50 -1.91 -18.28
C PHE A 284 -7.40 -1.52 -17.10
N TRP A 285 -7.09 -1.98 -15.89
CA TRP A 285 -7.97 -1.82 -14.73
C TRP A 285 -7.94 -0.39 -14.17
N MET A 286 -6.77 0.24 -14.18
CA MET A 286 -6.66 1.60 -13.67
C MET A 286 -7.21 2.62 -14.65
N PHE A 287 -6.81 2.58 -15.92
CA PHE A 287 -7.35 3.52 -16.90
C PHE A 287 -8.77 3.16 -17.34
N GLY A 288 -9.19 1.90 -17.21
CA GLY A 288 -10.60 1.51 -17.35
C GLY A 288 -11.48 2.14 -16.27
N GLY A 289 -11.03 2.10 -15.00
CA GLY A 289 -11.72 2.79 -13.92
C GLY A 289 -11.78 4.31 -14.11
N LEU A 290 -10.65 4.92 -14.52
CA LEU A 290 -10.60 6.33 -14.87
C LEU A 290 -11.51 6.67 -16.06
N ALA A 291 -11.54 5.85 -17.10
CA ALA A 291 -12.41 6.05 -18.25
C ALA A 291 -13.89 6.00 -17.83
N ILE A 292 -14.27 5.07 -16.94
CA ILE A 292 -15.62 5.02 -16.39
C ILE A 292 -15.93 6.30 -15.61
N LEU A 293 -15.05 6.75 -14.72
CA LEU A 293 -15.26 7.98 -13.94
C LEU A 293 -15.35 9.23 -14.83
N ILE A 294 -14.49 9.35 -15.83
CA ILE A 294 -14.43 10.52 -16.71
C ILE A 294 -15.61 10.53 -17.68
N PHE A 295 -15.80 9.45 -18.44
CA PHE A 295 -16.75 9.44 -19.56
C PHE A 295 -18.16 9.04 -19.13
N LEU A 296 -18.30 8.06 -18.24
CA LEU A 296 -19.61 7.59 -17.78
C LEU A 296 -20.11 8.36 -16.57
N ALA A 297 -19.25 8.60 -15.56
CA ALA A 297 -19.64 9.29 -14.34
C ALA A 297 -19.56 10.83 -14.44
N LYS A 298 -18.94 11.37 -15.50
CA LYS A 298 -18.67 12.81 -15.69
C LYS A 298 -17.89 13.45 -14.53
N ALA A 299 -17.01 12.70 -13.89
CA ALA A 299 -16.24 13.10 -12.71
C ALA A 299 -14.75 13.28 -13.04
N ASN A 300 -14.40 14.22 -13.93
CA ASN A 300 -13.04 14.43 -14.44
C ASN A 300 -12.18 15.37 -13.58
N HIS A 301 -12.11 15.18 -12.26
CA HIS A 301 -11.28 16.01 -11.39
C HIS A 301 -10.42 15.16 -10.46
N VAL A 302 -9.14 15.53 -10.25
CA VAL A 302 -8.16 14.76 -9.44
C VAL A 302 -8.68 14.45 -8.03
N ARG A 303 -9.39 15.40 -7.39
CA ARG A 303 -10.08 15.22 -6.10
C ARG A 303 -11.08 14.05 -6.04
N ASN A 304 -11.56 13.58 -7.19
CA ASN A 304 -12.45 12.43 -7.36
C ASN A 304 -11.67 11.22 -7.89
N LEU A 305 -10.91 11.43 -8.98
CA LEU A 305 -10.20 10.37 -9.69
C LEU A 305 -9.15 9.68 -8.81
N ALA A 306 -8.33 10.44 -8.10
CA ALA A 306 -7.26 9.89 -7.28
C ALA A 306 -7.78 9.03 -6.11
N PRO A 307 -8.67 9.54 -5.22
CA PRO A 307 -9.21 8.73 -4.14
C PRO A 307 -10.11 7.60 -4.66
N GLY A 308 -10.86 7.81 -5.75
CA GLY A 308 -11.69 6.76 -6.38
C GLY A 308 -10.87 5.58 -6.88
N MET A 309 -9.68 5.82 -7.46
CA MET A 309 -8.77 4.75 -7.91
C MET A 309 -7.94 4.17 -6.75
N ALA A 310 -7.53 5.00 -5.79
CA ALA A 310 -6.87 4.53 -4.57
C ALA A 310 -7.75 3.51 -3.83
N GLY A 311 -9.05 3.79 -3.69
CA GLY A 311 -10.03 2.85 -3.14
C GLY A 311 -10.39 1.71 -4.08
N GLY A 312 -10.81 2.05 -5.31
CA GLY A 312 -11.34 1.10 -6.29
C GLY A 312 -10.38 0.03 -6.78
N LEU A 313 -9.07 0.19 -6.55
CA LEU A 313 -8.08 -0.84 -6.82
C LEU A 313 -7.25 -1.19 -5.58
N SER A 314 -7.53 -0.56 -4.42
CA SER A 314 -6.60 -0.55 -3.28
C SER A 314 -5.16 -0.20 -3.72
N HIS A 315 -5.05 0.73 -4.68
CA HIS A 315 -3.82 0.94 -5.44
C HIS A 315 -2.75 1.57 -4.56
N SER A 316 -1.61 0.90 -4.44
CA SER A 316 -0.56 1.25 -3.47
C SER A 316 0.08 2.61 -3.71
N GLY A 317 0.48 2.88 -4.96
CA GLY A 317 1.05 4.16 -5.35
C GLY A 317 0.10 5.35 -5.10
N LEU A 318 -1.13 5.28 -5.62
CA LEU A 318 -2.13 6.35 -5.44
C LEU A 318 -2.56 6.52 -3.99
N THR A 319 -2.63 5.44 -3.22
CA THR A 319 -2.86 5.50 -1.77
C THR A 319 -1.77 6.33 -1.10
N GLY A 320 -0.50 5.98 -1.32
CA GLY A 320 0.64 6.71 -0.76
C GLY A 320 0.67 8.17 -1.20
N ALA A 321 0.45 8.45 -2.49
CA ALA A 321 0.43 9.82 -3.01
C ALA A 321 -0.74 10.65 -2.43
N CYS A 322 -1.91 10.05 -2.23
CA CYS A 322 -3.03 10.73 -1.59
C CYS A 322 -2.75 11.00 -0.10
N THR A 323 -2.30 9.99 0.66
CA THR A 323 -2.07 10.14 2.11
C THR A 323 -0.89 11.04 2.43
N ALA A 324 0.12 11.09 1.56
CA ALA A 324 1.23 12.03 1.64
C ALA A 324 0.83 13.48 1.31
N GLY A 325 -0.35 13.68 0.69
CA GLY A 325 -0.87 14.99 0.31
C GLY A 325 -0.39 15.49 -1.06
N ASP A 326 0.30 14.66 -1.84
CA ASP A 326 0.88 15.02 -3.15
C ASP A 326 -0.19 15.47 -4.16
N LEU A 327 -1.41 14.94 -4.04
CA LEU A 327 -2.54 15.20 -4.93
C LEU A 327 -3.56 16.21 -4.36
N GLY A 328 -3.19 16.93 -3.30
CA GLY A 328 -3.97 17.98 -2.67
C GLY A 328 -4.81 17.53 -1.46
N ALA A 329 -5.21 18.50 -0.64
CA ALA A 329 -5.85 18.26 0.66
C ALA A 329 -7.20 17.52 0.56
N THR A 330 -8.02 17.81 -0.45
CA THR A 330 -9.31 17.13 -0.64
C THR A 330 -9.11 15.65 -1.00
N ALA A 331 -8.13 15.32 -1.85
CA ALA A 331 -7.81 13.92 -2.16
C ALA A 331 -7.27 13.20 -0.92
N ALA A 332 -6.38 13.85 -0.17
CA ALA A 332 -5.83 13.32 1.08
C ALA A 332 -6.92 13.04 2.14
N GLY A 333 -7.92 13.92 2.26
CA GLY A 333 -9.04 13.71 3.19
C GLY A 333 -10.00 12.60 2.75
N ARG A 334 -10.18 12.39 1.45
CA ARG A 334 -11.10 11.38 0.90
C ARG A 334 -10.48 9.98 0.81
N ALA A 335 -9.18 9.87 0.57
CA ALA A 335 -8.52 8.58 0.34
C ALA A 335 -8.68 7.58 1.50
N PRO A 336 -8.53 7.95 2.79
CA PRO A 336 -8.76 7.02 3.90
C PRO A 336 -10.16 6.40 3.89
N ILE A 337 -11.19 7.17 3.52
CA ILE A 337 -12.58 6.68 3.38
C ILE A 337 -12.66 5.70 2.22
N MET A 338 -12.11 6.08 1.06
CA MET A 338 -12.18 5.25 -0.16
C MET A 338 -11.42 3.94 -0.03
N ILE A 339 -10.38 3.86 0.79
CA ILE A 339 -9.63 2.62 1.02
C ILE A 339 -10.36 1.71 2.02
N ASN A 340 -11.11 2.28 2.98
CA ASN A 340 -11.80 1.50 3.99
C ASN A 340 -13.16 0.94 3.53
N VAL A 341 -13.90 1.62 2.65
CA VAL A 341 -15.22 1.11 2.21
C VAL A 341 -15.14 -0.20 1.40
N PRO A 342 -14.22 -0.35 0.45
CA PRO A 342 -14.01 -1.59 -0.29
C PRO A 342 -13.54 -2.74 0.63
N PHE A 343 -13.16 -2.45 1.87
CA PHE A 343 -12.85 -3.47 2.87
C PHE A 343 -14.04 -4.38 3.23
N LEU A 344 -15.29 -3.89 3.18
CA LEU A 344 -16.46 -4.78 3.26
C LEU A 344 -16.43 -5.84 2.14
N GLY A 345 -15.91 -5.47 0.97
CA GLY A 345 -15.70 -6.35 -0.19
C GLY A 345 -14.63 -7.40 0.07
N HIS A 346 -13.60 -7.07 0.87
CA HIS A 346 -12.50 -7.98 1.16
C HIS A 346 -12.90 -9.22 1.96
N ILE A 347 -14.00 -9.16 2.71
CA ILE A 347 -14.60 -10.34 3.34
C ILE A 347 -14.91 -11.38 2.26
N PHE A 348 -15.53 -10.96 1.15
CA PHE A 348 -15.82 -11.85 0.03
C PHE A 348 -14.56 -12.19 -0.77
N VAL A 349 -13.69 -11.20 -1.03
CA VAL A 349 -12.43 -11.39 -1.78
C VAL A 349 -11.56 -12.44 -1.13
N PHE A 350 -11.18 -12.27 0.14
CA PHE A 350 -10.27 -13.23 0.77
C PHE A 350 -10.94 -14.56 1.07
N THR A 351 -12.24 -14.59 1.38
CA THR A 351 -12.93 -15.86 1.63
C THR A 351 -12.97 -16.73 0.37
N ILE A 352 -13.41 -16.17 -0.76
CA ILE A 352 -13.51 -16.92 -2.02
C ILE A 352 -12.11 -17.26 -2.55
N LEU A 353 -11.16 -16.32 -2.49
CA LEU A 353 -9.80 -16.58 -2.95
C LEU A 353 -9.04 -17.55 -2.05
N ALA A 354 -9.28 -17.57 -0.73
CA ALA A 354 -8.68 -18.56 0.18
C ALA A 354 -9.17 -19.96 -0.17
N ALA A 355 -10.48 -20.13 -0.27
CA ALA A 355 -11.07 -21.40 -0.68
C ALA A 355 -10.62 -21.83 -2.09
N SER A 356 -10.43 -20.87 -3.00
CA SER A 356 -9.89 -21.15 -4.34
C SER A 356 -8.42 -21.59 -4.28
N ALA A 357 -7.60 -20.94 -3.46
CA ALA A 357 -6.19 -21.29 -3.27
C ALA A 357 -6.04 -22.69 -2.66
N GLU A 358 -6.82 -23.01 -1.63
CA GLU A 358 -6.87 -24.35 -1.02
C GLU A 358 -7.32 -25.43 -2.02
N SER A 359 -8.23 -25.08 -2.94
CA SER A 359 -8.71 -25.99 -3.98
C SER A 359 -7.77 -26.08 -5.20
N GLY A 360 -6.73 -25.24 -5.28
CA GLY A 360 -5.83 -25.13 -6.43
C GLY A 360 -6.47 -24.54 -7.71
N VAL A 361 -7.76 -24.18 -7.67
CA VAL A 361 -8.53 -23.69 -8.83
C VAL A 361 -9.47 -22.56 -8.42
N LEU A 362 -9.73 -21.64 -9.35
CA LEU A 362 -10.67 -20.55 -9.10
C LEU A 362 -12.10 -21.08 -8.97
N LEU A 363 -12.79 -20.72 -7.89
CA LEU A 363 -14.19 -21.11 -7.69
C LEU A 363 -15.15 -20.21 -8.51
N VAL A 364 -15.16 -20.41 -9.83
CA VAL A 364 -15.88 -19.57 -10.82
C VAL A 364 -17.35 -19.33 -10.47
N GLN A 365 -18.03 -20.34 -9.92
CA GLN A 365 -19.44 -20.27 -9.52
C GLN A 365 -19.73 -19.17 -8.49
N TRP A 366 -18.77 -18.83 -7.63
CA TRP A 366 -18.89 -17.76 -6.65
C TRP A 366 -18.35 -16.42 -7.18
N VAL A 367 -17.37 -16.49 -8.07
CA VAL A 367 -16.68 -15.34 -8.66
C VAL A 367 -17.58 -14.58 -9.64
N ILE A 368 -18.22 -15.26 -10.59
CA ILE A 368 -19.02 -14.60 -11.63
C ILE A 368 -20.19 -13.79 -11.05
N PRO A 369 -21.03 -14.34 -10.14
CA PRO A 369 -22.10 -13.55 -9.53
C PRO A 369 -21.58 -12.30 -8.81
N LEU A 370 -20.42 -12.41 -8.17
CA LEU A 370 -19.83 -11.30 -7.43
C LEU A 370 -19.29 -10.21 -8.36
N VAL A 371 -18.69 -10.57 -9.51
CA VAL A 371 -18.33 -9.61 -10.57
C VAL A 371 -19.56 -8.86 -11.05
N LEU A 372 -20.69 -9.55 -11.29
CA LEU A 372 -21.94 -8.91 -11.72
C LEU A 372 -22.48 -7.93 -10.66
N VAL A 373 -22.40 -8.28 -9.38
CA VAL A 373 -22.75 -7.37 -8.28
C VAL A 373 -21.83 -6.14 -8.28
N GLY A 374 -20.52 -6.35 -8.46
CA GLY A 374 -19.54 -5.27 -8.57
C GLY A 374 -19.87 -4.29 -9.70
N LEU A 375 -20.17 -4.81 -10.89
CA LEU A 375 -20.61 -4.02 -12.05
C LEU A 375 -21.91 -3.27 -11.78
N GLY A 376 -22.86 -3.89 -11.07
CA GLY A 376 -24.09 -3.22 -10.61
C GLY A 376 -23.80 -2.03 -9.70
N CYS A 377 -22.88 -2.19 -8.74
CA CYS A 377 -22.43 -1.09 -7.87
C CYS A 377 -21.75 0.04 -8.68
N VAL A 378 -20.90 -0.29 -9.65
CA VAL A 378 -20.26 0.70 -10.54
C VAL A 378 -21.30 1.46 -11.34
N TYR A 379 -22.30 0.77 -11.90
CA TYR A 379 -23.40 1.40 -12.61
C TYR A 379 -24.15 2.42 -11.71
N LEU A 380 -24.52 2.02 -10.50
CA LEU A 380 -25.17 2.93 -9.53
C LEU A 380 -24.27 4.12 -9.16
N ALA A 381 -22.98 3.87 -8.96
CA ALA A 381 -22.00 4.90 -8.65
C ALA A 381 -21.91 5.95 -9.75
N THR A 382 -21.84 5.53 -11.02
CA THR A 382 -21.80 6.47 -12.17
C THR A 382 -23.06 7.34 -12.21
N LYS A 383 -24.24 6.76 -11.94
CA LYS A 383 -25.51 7.51 -11.88
C LYS A 383 -25.51 8.56 -10.78
N ASN A 384 -24.95 8.24 -9.61
CA ASN A 384 -24.91 9.15 -8.46
C ASN A 384 -23.86 10.26 -8.65
N LEU A 385 -22.67 9.91 -9.14
CA LEU A 385 -21.60 10.88 -9.43
C LEU A 385 -22.01 11.89 -10.49
N ARG A 386 -22.72 11.46 -11.54
CA ARG A 386 -23.28 12.38 -12.56
C ARG A 386 -24.24 13.42 -11.98
N LYS A 387 -24.94 13.08 -10.90
CA LYS A 387 -25.91 13.95 -10.23
C LYS A 387 -25.27 14.80 -9.13
N ALA A 388 -24.01 14.54 -8.78
CA ALA A 388 -23.37 15.22 -7.66
C ALA A 388 -23.16 16.71 -7.94
N ASP A 389 -22.89 17.09 -9.20
CA ASP A 389 -22.71 18.50 -9.64
C ASP A 389 -21.83 19.33 -8.70
N GLY A 390 -20.71 18.75 -8.27
CA GLY A 390 -19.76 19.37 -7.34
C GLY A 390 -20.14 19.32 -5.85
N ASN A 391 -21.26 18.71 -5.48
CA ASN A 391 -21.64 18.46 -4.08
C ASN A 391 -20.72 17.41 -3.43
N ASP A 392 -19.95 17.84 -2.43
CA ASP A 392 -18.92 17.03 -1.77
C ASP A 392 -19.46 15.72 -1.15
N GLU A 393 -20.60 15.77 -0.47
CA GLU A 393 -21.19 14.59 0.18
C GLU A 393 -21.68 13.55 -0.85
N MET A 394 -22.31 14.00 -1.93
CA MET A 394 -22.75 13.13 -3.01
C MET A 394 -21.57 12.55 -3.80
N GLU A 395 -20.51 13.35 -4.04
CA GLU A 395 -19.27 12.87 -4.63
C GLU A 395 -18.65 11.77 -3.77
N ILE A 396 -18.50 12.00 -2.46
CA ILE A 396 -17.95 11.00 -1.53
C ILE A 396 -18.79 9.71 -1.56
N LYS A 397 -20.11 9.79 -1.44
CA LYS A 397 -20.99 8.60 -1.47
C LYS A 397 -20.92 7.85 -2.80
N GLY A 398 -20.89 8.58 -3.91
CA GLY A 398 -20.73 7.98 -5.24
C GLY A 398 -19.36 7.30 -5.40
N LEU A 399 -18.29 7.92 -4.90
CA LEU A 399 -16.95 7.34 -4.92
C LEU A 399 -16.82 6.12 -4.00
N MET A 400 -17.52 6.09 -2.86
CA MET A 400 -17.59 4.91 -1.98
C MET A 400 -18.18 3.71 -2.74
N GLN A 401 -19.29 3.92 -3.44
CA GLN A 401 -19.95 2.88 -4.26
C GLN A 401 -19.07 2.44 -5.43
N PHE A 402 -18.43 3.40 -6.11
CA PHE A 402 -17.50 3.11 -7.19
C PHE A 402 -16.32 2.28 -6.68
N SER A 403 -15.71 2.70 -5.56
CA SER A 403 -14.55 2.03 -5.00
C SER A 403 -14.87 0.59 -4.60
N PHE A 404 -16.01 0.37 -3.94
CA PHE A 404 -16.46 -0.98 -3.59
C PHE A 404 -16.72 -1.84 -4.84
N GLY A 405 -17.51 -1.34 -5.79
CA GLY A 405 -17.91 -2.10 -6.97
C GLY A 405 -16.76 -2.38 -7.95
N TRP A 406 -15.92 -1.37 -8.19
CA TRP A 406 -14.79 -1.47 -9.10
C TRP A 406 -13.72 -2.41 -8.55
N GLN A 407 -13.48 -2.39 -7.24
CA GLN A 407 -12.52 -3.30 -6.63
C GLN A 407 -12.95 -4.76 -6.79
N ILE A 408 -14.20 -5.08 -6.50
CA ILE A 408 -14.76 -6.41 -6.71
C ILE A 408 -14.62 -6.81 -8.18
N THR A 409 -15.03 -5.93 -9.09
CA THR A 409 -14.97 -6.17 -10.54
C THR A 409 -13.53 -6.41 -11.00
N ALA A 410 -12.57 -5.62 -10.53
CA ALA A 410 -11.19 -5.67 -11.01
C ALA A 410 -10.41 -6.85 -10.44
N VAL A 411 -10.57 -7.15 -9.14
CA VAL A 411 -9.95 -8.32 -8.50
C VAL A 411 -10.51 -9.59 -9.11
N PHE A 412 -11.81 -9.82 -9.02
CA PHE A 412 -12.41 -11.06 -9.49
C PHE A 412 -12.46 -11.16 -11.01
N GLY A 413 -12.60 -10.05 -11.72
CA GLY A 413 -12.47 -10.00 -13.17
C GLY A 413 -11.07 -10.39 -13.63
N SER A 414 -10.02 -9.95 -12.93
CA SER A 414 -8.65 -10.38 -13.23
C SER A 414 -8.48 -11.89 -13.09
N PHE A 415 -8.87 -12.44 -11.94
CA PHE A 415 -8.80 -13.88 -11.72
C PHE A 415 -9.64 -14.65 -12.74
N THR A 416 -10.82 -14.15 -13.11
CA THR A 416 -11.69 -14.79 -14.11
C THR A 416 -11.01 -14.83 -15.49
N ILE A 417 -10.48 -13.70 -15.96
CA ILE A 417 -9.77 -13.61 -17.25
C ILE A 417 -8.60 -14.59 -17.27
N LEU A 418 -7.77 -14.58 -16.21
CA LEU A 418 -6.58 -15.41 -16.11
C LEU A 418 -6.90 -16.90 -15.95
N HIS A 419 -7.95 -17.23 -15.22
CA HIS A 419 -8.41 -18.61 -15.07
C HIS A 419 -8.87 -19.21 -16.40
N PHE A 420 -9.67 -18.47 -17.18
CA PHE A 420 -10.10 -18.93 -18.50
C PHE A 420 -8.97 -18.93 -19.54
N ALA A 421 -7.91 -18.14 -19.32
CA ALA A 421 -6.67 -18.24 -20.08
C ALA A 421 -5.85 -19.49 -19.71
N GLY A 422 -6.20 -20.23 -18.66
CA GLY A 422 -5.46 -21.42 -18.22
C GLY A 422 -4.31 -21.15 -17.24
N MET A 423 -4.22 -19.93 -16.68
CA MET A 423 -3.16 -19.57 -15.74
C MET A 423 -3.40 -20.24 -14.37
N PRO A 424 -2.40 -20.91 -13.78
CA PRO A 424 -2.49 -21.44 -12.41
C PRO A 424 -2.84 -20.34 -11.41
N ILE A 425 -3.57 -20.69 -10.34
CA ILE A 425 -4.09 -19.69 -9.38
C ILE A 425 -2.98 -18.89 -8.70
N GLU A 426 -1.83 -19.51 -8.45
CA GLU A 426 -0.65 -18.88 -7.83
C GLU A 426 -0.11 -17.76 -8.74
N ASN A 427 0.12 -18.08 -10.01
CA ASN A 427 0.52 -17.13 -11.05
C ASN A 427 -0.55 -16.05 -11.28
N ALA A 428 -1.83 -16.45 -11.29
CA ALA A 428 -2.94 -15.52 -11.45
C ALA A 428 -3.03 -14.54 -10.27
N SER A 429 -2.71 -14.98 -9.05
CA SER A 429 -2.66 -14.12 -7.88
C SER A 429 -1.56 -13.08 -7.99
N MET A 430 -0.37 -13.46 -8.44
CA MET A 430 0.75 -12.55 -8.66
C MET A 430 0.44 -11.55 -9.77
N ALA A 431 -0.07 -12.05 -10.92
CA ALA A 431 -0.47 -11.24 -12.06
C ALA A 431 -1.57 -10.24 -11.71
N ALA A 432 -2.60 -10.66 -10.96
CA ALA A 432 -3.68 -9.78 -10.52
C ALA A 432 -3.22 -8.78 -9.45
N ALA A 433 -2.43 -9.20 -8.45
CA ALA A 433 -1.90 -8.31 -7.42
C ALA A 433 -1.07 -7.18 -8.05
N SER A 434 -0.22 -7.56 -9.00
CA SER A 434 0.60 -6.69 -9.82
C SER A 434 -0.25 -5.78 -10.73
N GLY A 435 -1.09 -6.37 -11.58
CA GLY A 435 -1.97 -5.64 -12.52
C GLY A 435 -2.97 -4.70 -11.86
N LEU A 436 -3.25 -4.85 -10.58
CA LEU A 436 -4.10 -3.91 -9.83
C LEU A 436 -3.27 -2.96 -8.95
N SER A 437 -1.99 -3.27 -8.75
CA SER A 437 -1.12 -2.67 -7.72
C SER A 437 -1.79 -2.70 -6.34
N HIS A 438 -2.48 -3.80 -6.05
CA HIS A 438 -3.43 -3.93 -4.96
C HIS A 438 -2.74 -4.37 -3.65
N PHE A 439 -2.70 -3.48 -2.65
CA PHE A 439 -2.01 -3.75 -1.37
C PHE A 439 -2.52 -4.99 -0.63
N GLY A 440 -3.84 -5.19 -0.56
CA GLY A 440 -4.43 -6.36 0.13
C GLY A 440 -3.98 -7.69 -0.47
N LEU A 441 -4.08 -7.84 -1.81
CA LEU A 441 -3.66 -9.05 -2.52
C LEU A 441 -2.14 -9.23 -2.49
N PHE A 442 -1.37 -8.14 -2.58
CA PHE A 442 0.08 -8.17 -2.36
C PHE A 442 0.44 -8.73 -0.97
N ALA A 443 -0.12 -8.17 0.09
CA ALA A 443 0.16 -8.59 1.46
C ALA A 443 -0.33 -10.02 1.75
N ALA A 444 -1.46 -10.42 1.15
CA ALA A 444 -1.96 -11.79 1.28
C ALA A 444 -1.07 -12.81 0.57
N THR A 445 -0.59 -12.48 -0.63
CA THR A 445 0.36 -13.30 -1.39
C THR A 445 1.70 -13.38 -0.66
N GLN A 446 2.22 -12.24 -0.19
CA GLN A 446 3.43 -12.17 0.65
C GLN A 446 3.28 -12.99 1.95
N GLY A 447 2.07 -13.04 2.50
CA GLY A 447 1.71 -13.85 3.67
C GLY A 447 1.56 -15.35 3.39
N GLY A 448 1.79 -15.82 2.16
CA GLY A 448 1.77 -17.25 1.82
C GLY A 448 0.41 -17.82 1.42
N MET A 449 -0.62 -16.99 1.24
CA MET A 449 -1.98 -17.46 0.91
C MET A 449 -2.05 -18.27 -0.39
N PHE A 450 -1.18 -17.99 -1.35
CA PHE A 450 -1.13 -18.64 -2.66
C PHE A 450 0.15 -19.47 -2.85
N GLY A 451 0.72 -19.99 -1.76
CA GLY A 451 1.93 -20.81 -1.80
C GLY A 451 3.24 -20.04 -1.59
N ALA A 452 4.31 -20.79 -1.33
CA ALA A 452 5.61 -20.25 -0.98
C ALA A 452 6.32 -19.57 -2.16
N GLU A 453 6.15 -20.10 -3.38
CA GLU A 453 6.73 -19.52 -4.60
C GLU A 453 6.12 -18.15 -4.91
N ALA A 454 4.78 -18.04 -4.85
CA ALA A 454 4.11 -16.77 -5.02
C ALA A 454 4.55 -15.75 -3.96
N ALA A 455 4.72 -16.18 -2.70
CA ALA A 455 5.17 -15.33 -1.61
C ALA A 455 6.60 -14.80 -1.78
N SER A 456 7.51 -15.59 -2.37
CA SER A 456 8.89 -15.14 -2.63
C SER A 456 8.97 -14.19 -3.83
N MET A 457 8.20 -14.47 -4.89
CA MET A 457 8.27 -13.71 -6.15
C MET A 457 7.38 -12.47 -6.19
N ILE A 458 6.37 -12.37 -5.31
CA ILE A 458 5.41 -11.25 -5.36
C ILE A 458 6.09 -9.89 -5.24
N THR A 459 7.18 -9.74 -4.48
CA THR A 459 7.87 -8.46 -4.32
C THR A 459 8.44 -7.95 -5.65
N PHE A 460 8.93 -8.86 -6.51
CA PHE A 460 9.33 -8.53 -7.87
C PHE A 460 8.12 -8.34 -8.78
N ILE A 461 7.19 -9.29 -8.80
CA ILE A 461 6.06 -9.22 -9.72
C ILE A 461 5.21 -7.97 -9.45
N PHE A 462 5.03 -7.58 -8.20
CA PHE A 462 4.36 -6.35 -7.81
C PHE A 462 5.12 -5.08 -8.20
N ALA A 463 6.43 -5.17 -8.43
CA ALA A 463 7.23 -4.05 -8.91
C ALA A 463 7.10 -3.82 -10.43
N THR A 464 6.84 -4.85 -11.23
CA THR A 464 6.75 -4.73 -12.71
C THR A 464 5.71 -3.72 -13.23
N PRO A 465 4.51 -3.55 -12.64
CA PRO A 465 3.56 -2.50 -13.01
C PRO A 465 4.09 -1.10 -12.73
N PHE A 466 5.05 -0.95 -11.81
CA PHE A 466 5.61 0.36 -11.52
C PHE A 466 6.41 0.98 -12.66
N LEU A 467 6.63 0.25 -13.76
CA LEU A 467 7.03 0.83 -15.04
C LEU A 467 5.95 1.71 -15.68
N VAL A 468 4.66 1.48 -15.40
CA VAL A 468 3.52 2.32 -15.86
C VAL A 468 3.34 3.53 -14.95
N HIS A 469 3.70 3.45 -13.67
CA HIS A 469 3.48 4.51 -12.70
C HIS A 469 4.08 5.88 -13.06
N PRO A 470 5.23 6.01 -13.74
CA PRO A 470 5.67 7.29 -14.31
C PRO A 470 4.63 7.96 -15.18
N LEU A 471 3.98 7.18 -16.05
CA LEU A 471 2.89 7.66 -16.90
C LEU A 471 1.66 8.04 -16.07
N VAL A 472 1.27 7.19 -15.10
CA VAL A 472 0.13 7.45 -14.20
C VAL A 472 0.32 8.76 -13.43
N PHE A 473 1.41 8.86 -12.68
CA PHE A 473 1.69 10.02 -11.85
C PHE A 473 2.02 11.25 -12.70
N GLY A 474 2.56 11.09 -13.90
CA GLY A 474 2.69 12.18 -14.85
C GLY A 474 1.34 12.75 -15.29
N LEU A 475 0.36 11.90 -15.58
CA LEU A 475 -0.99 12.35 -15.94
C LEU A 475 -1.70 13.01 -14.75
N PHE A 476 -1.59 12.45 -13.54
CA PHE A 476 -2.14 13.06 -12.33
C PHE A 476 -1.44 14.37 -11.96
N GLY A 477 -0.11 14.43 -12.07
CA GLY A 477 0.68 15.64 -11.83
C GLY A 477 0.31 16.74 -12.83
N LYS A 478 0.21 16.42 -14.12
CA LYS A 478 -0.24 17.36 -15.16
C LYS A 478 -1.67 17.83 -14.93
N ALA A 479 -2.56 16.93 -14.51
CA ALA A 479 -3.93 17.30 -14.14
C ALA A 479 -3.95 18.24 -12.93
N ALA A 480 -3.11 18.00 -11.92
CA ALA A 480 -2.99 18.87 -10.75
C ALA A 480 -2.41 20.26 -11.08
N GLU A 481 -1.58 20.38 -12.12
CA GLU A 481 -1.14 21.68 -12.66
C GLU A 481 -2.25 22.38 -13.45
N ASN A 482 -3.08 21.62 -14.17
CA ASN A 482 -4.11 22.12 -15.07
C ASN A 482 -5.50 22.21 -14.39
N GLY A 483 -5.58 22.84 -13.21
CA GLY A 483 -6.87 23.07 -12.55
C GLY A 483 -7.60 21.81 -12.07
N GLY A 484 -6.92 20.67 -12.02
CA GLY A 484 -7.44 19.40 -11.55
C GLY A 484 -8.07 18.50 -12.63
N GLU A 485 -8.18 18.95 -13.88
CA GLU A 485 -8.80 18.16 -14.95
C GLU A 485 -7.79 17.22 -15.63
N MET A 486 -8.18 15.95 -15.81
CA MET A 486 -7.34 14.95 -16.47
C MET A 486 -7.53 14.94 -17.98
N VAL A 487 -6.44 14.67 -18.72
CA VAL A 487 -6.45 14.61 -20.19
C VAL A 487 -7.16 13.34 -20.67
N SER A 488 -8.46 13.44 -20.95
CA SER A 488 -9.33 12.28 -21.21
C SER A 488 -8.89 11.43 -22.42
N LYS A 489 -8.32 12.06 -23.46
CA LYS A 489 -7.80 11.35 -24.64
C LYS A 489 -6.62 10.43 -24.29
N ALA A 490 -5.71 10.91 -23.43
CA ALA A 490 -4.57 10.11 -22.97
C ALA A 490 -5.07 8.92 -22.13
N VAL A 491 -6.04 9.14 -21.24
CA VAL A 491 -6.65 8.06 -20.45
C VAL A 491 -7.24 6.97 -21.35
N MET A 492 -8.02 7.35 -22.36
CA MET A 492 -8.62 6.40 -23.29
C MET A 492 -7.57 5.63 -24.12
N ALA A 493 -6.53 6.32 -24.61
CA ALA A 493 -5.46 5.68 -25.36
C ALA A 493 -4.73 4.61 -24.53
N VAL A 494 -4.38 4.93 -23.29
CA VAL A 494 -3.72 3.98 -22.38
C VAL A 494 -4.64 2.83 -22.02
N PHE A 495 -5.93 3.09 -21.80
CA PHE A 495 -6.91 2.03 -21.57
C PHE A 495 -6.97 1.04 -22.74
N ILE A 496 -7.04 1.53 -23.99
CA ILE A 496 -7.06 0.67 -25.19
C ILE A 496 -5.78 -0.17 -25.28
N ILE A 497 -4.61 0.44 -25.06
CA ILE A 497 -3.33 -0.28 -25.05
C ILE A 497 -3.33 -1.37 -23.96
N GLY A 498 -3.82 -1.04 -22.76
CA GLY A 498 -3.99 -2.01 -21.67
C GLY A 498 -4.91 -3.16 -22.03
N THR A 499 -6.06 -2.89 -22.67
CA THR A 499 -6.99 -3.93 -23.14
C THR A 499 -6.30 -4.87 -24.13
N LEU A 500 -5.58 -4.34 -25.12
CA LEU A 500 -4.85 -5.15 -26.09
C LEU A 500 -3.78 -6.00 -25.43
N GLY A 501 -3.04 -5.45 -24.46
CA GLY A 501 -2.03 -6.18 -23.71
C GLY A 501 -2.61 -7.29 -22.83
N VAL A 502 -3.75 -7.06 -22.17
CA VAL A 502 -4.46 -8.10 -21.39
C VAL A 502 -4.94 -9.23 -22.30
N LEU A 503 -5.51 -8.91 -23.47
CA LEU A 503 -5.93 -9.92 -24.45
C LEU A 503 -4.75 -10.72 -24.99
N TYR A 504 -3.65 -10.05 -25.35
CA TYR A 504 -2.42 -10.72 -25.77
C TYR A 504 -1.91 -11.66 -24.69
N SER A 505 -1.84 -11.18 -23.44
CA SER A 505 -1.40 -11.99 -22.31
C SER A 505 -2.26 -13.22 -22.15
N ALA A 506 -3.59 -13.09 -22.21
CA ALA A 506 -4.53 -14.18 -22.04
C ALA A 506 -4.46 -15.24 -23.16
N ILE A 507 -4.08 -14.84 -24.38
CA ILE A 507 -3.89 -15.77 -25.51
C ILE A 507 -2.51 -16.46 -25.44
N SER A 508 -1.55 -15.86 -24.75
CA SER A 508 -0.16 -16.35 -24.64
C SER A 508 0.10 -17.27 -23.44
N VAL A 509 -0.89 -17.43 -22.55
CA VAL A 509 -0.87 -18.46 -21.48
C VAL A 509 -1.07 -19.83 -22.12
#